data_AF-A0A212CDZ9-F1
#
_entry.id   AF-A0A212CDZ9-F1
#
_cell.length_a   1.000
_cell.length_b   1.000
_cell.length_c   1.000
_cell.angle_alpha   90.00
_cell.angle_beta   90.00
_cell.angle_gamma   90.00
#
_symmetry.space_group_name_H-M   'P 1'
#
loop_
_entity.id
_entity.type
_entity.pdbx_description
1 polymer ?
#
loop_
_entity_poly.entity_id
_entity_poly.type
_entity_poly.pdbx_seq_one_letter_code
_entity_poly.pdbx_strand_id
1 'polypeptide(L)'
;MEPYFERSWLALGLECAAFSFAAQTRIETLHVGGHGWAEAFAGIRSAHIKYICPHAPVMPVTLNMNMAMPSWFDIIGLSPDSLEDETGIKQAAENVKALIDQEVKNGIPSNRIILGGFSQGGALSLYTALTTQQKLAGVTALSCWLPLRASFPQVPGARVQRGGAGL
;
A
#
# COMPACT_ATOMS: atom_id res chain seq x y z
N MET A 1 32.48 12.54 2.18
CA MET A 1 31.87 11.80 3.29
C MET A 1 30.46 11.47 2.84
N GLU A 2 30.34 10.36 2.11
CA GLU A 2 29.10 9.87 1.50
C GLU A 2 28.03 9.68 2.58
N PRO A 3 26.77 10.12 2.41
CA PRO A 3 25.78 9.99 3.46
C PRO A 3 25.35 8.52 3.54
N TYR A 4 25.91 7.81 4.52
CA TYR A 4 25.44 6.50 4.96
C TYR A 4 23.94 6.51 5.32
N PHE A 5 23.39 7.69 5.61
CA PHE A 5 22.00 7.92 5.97
C PHE A 5 21.01 7.60 4.83
N GLU A 6 21.26 8.04 3.59
CA GLU A 6 20.37 7.81 2.42
C GLU A 6 20.26 6.31 2.05
N ARG A 7 21.36 5.57 2.15
CA ARG A 7 21.38 4.14 1.79
C ARG A 7 20.65 3.27 2.81
N SER A 8 20.61 3.67 4.07
CA SER A 8 19.88 2.96 5.13
C SER A 8 18.36 3.09 4.99
N TRP A 9 17.86 4.24 4.51
CA TRP A 9 16.42 4.41 4.22
C TRP A 9 15.97 3.63 3.00
N LEU A 10 16.83 3.47 1.98
CA LEU A 10 16.55 2.57 0.86
C LEU A 10 16.35 1.13 1.31
N ALA A 11 17.14 0.63 2.27
CA ALA A 11 17.04 -0.75 2.75
C ALA A 11 15.84 -1.00 3.69
N LEU A 12 15.41 0.01 4.47
CA LEU A 12 14.25 -0.08 5.37
C LEU A 12 12.91 0.24 4.69
N GLY A 13 12.93 0.95 3.55
CA GLY A 13 11.73 1.27 2.77
C GLY A 13 11.20 0.14 1.88
N LEU A 14 11.89 -1.01 1.87
CA LEU A 14 11.66 -2.12 0.94
C LEU A 14 10.87 -3.30 1.50
N GLU A 15 10.49 -3.27 2.78
CA GLU A 15 9.46 -4.17 3.28
C GLU A 15 8.08 -3.62 2.88
N CYS A 16 7.79 -3.77 1.57
CA CYS A 16 6.60 -3.33 0.85
C CYS A 16 5.36 -4.12 1.26
N ALA A 17 4.90 -3.94 2.49
CA ALA A 17 3.80 -4.74 2.97
C ALA A 17 2.49 -3.94 2.95
N ALA A 18 1.54 -4.45 2.16
CA ALA A 18 0.13 -4.08 2.25
C ALA A 18 -0.55 -5.04 3.24
N PHE A 19 -1.51 -4.53 3.99
CA PHE A 19 -2.32 -5.28 4.96
C PHE A 19 -3.78 -5.03 4.70
N SER A 20 -4.57 -6.10 4.71
CA SER A 20 -6.02 -5.99 4.79
C SER A 20 -6.45 -6.58 6.13
N PHE A 21 -7.17 -5.80 6.93
CA PHE A 21 -7.88 -6.30 8.09
C PHE A 21 -9.28 -6.70 7.65
N ALA A 22 -9.65 -7.95 7.90
CA ALA A 22 -11.01 -8.43 7.67
C ALA A 22 -11.55 -8.99 8.99
N ALA A 23 -12.70 -8.54 9.47
CA ALA A 23 -13.23 -9.00 10.75
C ALA A 23 -14.27 -10.13 10.59
N GLN A 24 -13.84 -11.41 10.56
CA GLN A 24 -14.56 -12.59 11.11
C GLN A 24 -13.72 -13.90 11.01
N THR A 25 -14.03 -14.84 11.91
CA THR A 25 -13.44 -16.14 12.26
C THR A 25 -12.88 -17.05 11.15
N ARG A 26 -11.54 -17.21 11.11
CA ARG A 26 -10.78 -18.47 11.01
C ARG A 26 -9.28 -18.13 10.96
N ILE A 27 -8.49 -18.76 11.82
CA ILE A 27 -7.03 -18.54 11.88
C ILE A 27 -6.37 -19.41 10.81
N GLU A 28 -5.97 -18.79 9.70
CA GLU A 28 -4.98 -19.33 8.78
C GLU A 28 -4.01 -18.21 8.46
N THR A 29 -2.94 -18.10 9.25
CA THR A 29 -1.81 -17.23 8.93
C THR A 29 -0.93 -17.93 7.90
N LEU A 30 -1.08 -17.57 6.63
CA LEU A 30 -0.19 -18.03 5.55
C LEU A 30 1.07 -17.14 5.56
N HIS A 31 2.20 -17.71 5.95
CA HIS A 31 3.49 -17.02 6.08
C HIS A 31 4.41 -17.41 4.92
N VAL A 32 4.95 -16.44 4.17
CA VAL A 32 6.39 -16.18 3.88
C VAL A 32 6.53 -14.89 3.04
N GLY A 33 6.77 -13.70 3.64
CA GLY A 33 7.00 -12.44 2.89
C GLY A 33 6.43 -11.14 3.47
N GLY A 34 5.71 -11.21 4.60
CA GLY A 34 5.19 -10.06 5.37
C GLY A 34 5.53 -10.17 6.87
N HIS A 35 6.63 -10.85 7.20
CA HIS A 35 6.94 -11.33 8.55
C HIS A 35 6.95 -10.21 9.61
N GLY A 36 7.67 -9.11 9.36
CA GLY A 36 7.81 -8.03 10.36
C GLY A 36 6.47 -7.43 10.77
N TRP A 37 5.53 -7.33 9.84
CA TRP A 37 4.22 -6.78 10.13
C TRP A 37 3.21 -7.78 10.65
N ALA A 38 3.25 -9.04 10.18
CA ALA A 38 2.45 -10.09 10.79
C ALA A 38 2.82 -10.25 12.28
N GLU A 39 4.11 -10.13 12.61
CA GLU A 39 4.61 -10.07 13.98
C GLU A 39 4.16 -8.79 14.72
N ALA A 40 4.24 -7.61 14.09
CA ALA A 40 3.73 -6.37 14.67
C ALA A 40 2.23 -6.47 15.01
N PHE A 41 1.43 -7.07 14.12
CA PHE A 41 0.01 -7.30 14.37
C PHE A 41 -0.24 -8.39 15.41
N ALA A 42 0.64 -9.38 15.55
CA ALA A 42 0.52 -10.37 16.61
C ALA A 42 0.53 -9.71 18.01
N GLY A 43 1.24 -8.58 18.17
CA GLY A 43 1.25 -7.80 19.42
C GLY A 43 -0.04 -7.03 19.72
N ILE A 44 -0.84 -6.70 18.70
CA ILE A 44 -2.11 -5.94 18.84
C ILE A 44 -3.33 -6.72 18.35
N ARG A 45 -3.20 -8.04 18.25
CA ARG A 45 -4.22 -8.90 17.67
C ARG A 45 -5.51 -8.87 18.48
N SER A 46 -6.64 -8.71 17.78
CA SER A 46 -7.96 -8.96 18.34
C SER A 46 -8.46 -10.34 17.94
N ALA A 47 -9.12 -11.06 18.84
CA ALA A 47 -9.67 -12.39 18.57
C ALA A 47 -10.72 -12.41 17.44
N HIS A 48 -11.29 -11.25 17.10
CA HIS A 48 -12.37 -11.12 16.12
C HIS A 48 -11.90 -10.56 14.76
N ILE A 49 -10.59 -10.36 14.59
CA ILE A 49 -10.01 -9.79 13.38
C ILE A 49 -9.06 -10.81 12.73
N LYS A 50 -9.29 -11.08 11.45
CA LYS A 50 -8.39 -11.80 10.55
C LYS A 50 -7.46 -10.76 9.91
N TYR A 51 -6.16 -10.99 10.02
CA TYR A 51 -5.14 -10.13 9.45
C TYR A 51 -4.60 -10.82 8.19
N ILE A 52 -4.75 -10.18 7.03
CA ILE A 52 -4.28 -10.71 5.75
C ILE A 52 -3.13 -9.83 5.27
N CYS A 53 -1.96 -10.45 5.12
CA CYS A 53 -0.72 -9.80 4.75
C CYS A 53 -0.25 -10.37 3.40
N PRO A 54 -0.83 -9.95 2.26
CA PRO A 54 -0.43 -10.48 0.96
C PRO A 54 1.00 -10.03 0.62
N HIS A 55 1.71 -10.86 -0.14
CA HIS A 55 3.07 -10.58 -0.55
C HIS A 55 3.07 -9.90 -1.90
N ALA A 56 3.89 -8.86 -2.04
CA ALA A 56 4.10 -8.21 -3.31
C ALA A 56 4.82 -9.17 -4.29
N PRO A 57 4.46 -9.15 -5.59
CA PRO A 57 5.21 -9.90 -6.60
C PRO A 57 6.65 -9.37 -6.71
N VAL A 58 7.57 -10.23 -7.12
CA VAL A 58 8.94 -9.82 -7.46
C VAL A 58 8.93 -9.21 -8.86
N MET A 59 9.35 -7.95 -8.97
CA MET A 59 9.41 -7.21 -10.25
C MET A 59 10.64 -6.28 -10.26
N PRO A 60 11.15 -5.91 -11.45
CA PRO A 60 12.19 -4.88 -11.54
C PRO A 60 11.65 -3.53 -11.07
N VAL A 61 12.46 -2.79 -10.31
CA VAL A 61 12.13 -1.44 -9.82
C VAL A 61 13.07 -0.41 -10.43
N THR A 62 12.53 0.55 -11.18
CA THR A 62 13.28 1.57 -11.93
C THR A 62 14.18 2.40 -11.02
N LEU A 63 13.64 2.88 -9.88
CA LEU A 63 14.38 3.66 -8.88
C LEU A 63 15.61 2.91 -8.35
N ASN A 64 15.56 1.58 -8.34
CA ASN A 64 16.62 0.72 -7.83
C ASN A 64 17.42 0.05 -8.95
N MET A 65 17.72 0.80 -10.02
CA MET A 65 18.51 0.33 -11.16
C MET A 65 17.95 -0.95 -11.81
N ASN A 66 16.63 -1.09 -11.85
CA ASN A 66 15.91 -2.28 -12.36
C ASN A 66 16.21 -3.58 -11.60
N MET A 67 16.72 -3.51 -10.37
CA MET A 67 16.89 -4.70 -9.53
C MET A 67 15.52 -5.33 -9.24
N ALA A 68 15.45 -6.66 -9.37
CA ALA A 68 14.23 -7.43 -9.11
C ALA A 68 14.02 -7.58 -7.61
N MET A 69 12.88 -7.11 -7.11
CA MET A 69 12.54 -7.16 -5.70
C MET A 69 11.02 -7.12 -5.48
N PRO A 70 10.52 -7.46 -4.28
CA PRO A 70 9.09 -7.35 -3.98
C PRO A 70 8.60 -5.90 -4.11
N SER A 71 7.67 -5.66 -5.04
CA SER A 71 7.06 -4.35 -5.27
C SER A 71 5.65 -4.50 -5.81
N TRP A 72 4.73 -3.64 -5.41
CA TRP A 72 3.34 -3.68 -5.88
C TRP A 72 3.17 -3.09 -7.28
N PHE A 73 3.98 -2.08 -7.59
CA PHE A 73 4.03 -1.38 -8.88
C PHE A 73 5.43 -0.77 -9.04
N ASP A 74 5.77 -0.27 -10.23
CA ASP A 74 7.10 0.31 -10.43
C ASP A 74 7.24 1.67 -9.70
N ILE A 75 8.42 1.92 -9.13
CA ILE A 75 8.77 3.20 -8.52
C ILE A 75 9.81 3.84 -9.42
N ILE A 76 9.45 4.97 -10.04
CA ILE A 76 10.33 5.70 -10.96
C ILE A 76 11.11 6.79 -10.22
N GLY A 77 10.47 7.45 -9.25
CA GLY A 77 11.06 8.52 -8.46
C GLY A 77 10.30 8.76 -7.15
N LEU A 78 10.91 9.53 -6.24
CA LEU A 78 10.35 9.83 -4.91
C LEU A 78 9.88 11.29 -4.75
N SER A 79 10.11 12.14 -5.75
CA SER A 79 9.66 13.54 -5.69
C SER A 79 8.17 13.64 -6.02
N PRO A 80 7.45 14.66 -5.50
CA PRO A 80 6.03 14.86 -5.84
C PRO A 80 5.76 15.02 -7.34
N ASP A 81 6.75 15.47 -8.11
CA ASP A 81 6.66 15.69 -9.56
C ASP A 81 7.21 14.50 -10.38
N SER A 82 7.62 13.41 -9.70
CA SER A 82 8.06 12.19 -10.38
C SER A 82 6.89 11.55 -11.13
N LEU A 83 7.22 10.90 -12.25
CA LEU A 83 6.26 10.05 -12.95
C LEU A 83 5.89 8.85 -12.08
N GLU A 84 4.64 8.40 -12.19
CA GLU A 84 4.12 7.24 -11.49
C GLU A 84 3.70 6.15 -12.49
N ASP A 85 3.86 4.88 -12.11
CA ASP A 85 3.43 3.73 -12.90
C ASP A 85 1.90 3.56 -12.82
N GLU A 86 1.17 4.39 -13.56
CA GLU A 86 -0.29 4.40 -13.55
C GLU A 86 -0.88 3.01 -13.85
N THR A 87 -0.31 2.29 -14.80
CA THR A 87 -0.77 0.96 -15.20
C THR A 87 -0.55 -0.06 -14.10
N GLY A 88 0.65 -0.10 -13.50
CA GLY A 88 0.95 -1.00 -12.39
C GLY A 88 0.14 -0.69 -11.14
N ILE A 89 -0.06 0.60 -10.80
CA ILE A 89 -0.90 1.03 -9.68
C ILE A 89 -2.33 0.52 -9.86
N LYS A 90 -2.93 0.72 -11.04
CA LYS A 90 -4.29 0.23 -11.34
C LYS A 90 -4.36 -1.29 -11.27
N GLN A 91 -3.39 -1.99 -11.86
CA GLN A 91 -3.36 -3.45 -11.84
C GLN A 91 -3.24 -4.01 -10.42
N ALA A 92 -2.35 -3.43 -9.60
CA ALA A 92 -2.21 -3.80 -8.19
C ALA A 92 -3.49 -3.53 -7.41
N ALA A 93 -4.19 -2.43 -7.71
CA ALA A 93 -5.44 -2.09 -7.07
C ALA A 93 -6.55 -3.11 -7.40
N GLU A 94 -6.65 -3.55 -8.65
CA GLU A 94 -7.58 -4.62 -9.04
C GLU A 94 -7.27 -5.94 -8.33
N ASN A 95 -5.98 -6.27 -8.15
CA ASN A 95 -5.60 -7.46 -7.39
C ASN A 95 -6.07 -7.37 -5.91
N VAL A 96 -5.93 -6.19 -5.29
CA VAL A 96 -6.43 -5.96 -3.92
C VAL A 96 -7.97 -6.00 -3.89
N LYS A 97 -8.66 -5.44 -4.88
CA LYS A 97 -10.13 -5.54 -4.99
C LYS A 97 -10.59 -6.99 -5.09
N ALA A 98 -9.88 -7.83 -5.85
CA ALA A 98 -10.17 -9.25 -5.94
C ALA A 98 -10.00 -9.96 -4.58
N LEU A 99 -9.00 -9.58 -3.77
CA LEU A 99 -8.85 -10.10 -2.40
C LEU A 99 -10.01 -9.67 -1.50
N ILE A 100 -10.46 -8.41 -1.60
CA ILE A 100 -11.65 -7.93 -0.88
C ILE A 100 -12.88 -8.75 -1.29
N ASP A 101 -13.09 -8.96 -2.58
CA ASP A 101 -14.20 -9.75 -3.10
C ASP A 101 -14.19 -11.20 -2.59
N GLN A 102 -13.00 -11.80 -2.45
CA GLN A 102 -12.86 -13.13 -1.86
C GLN A 102 -13.31 -13.15 -0.40
N GLU A 103 -12.89 -12.17 0.41
CA GLU A 103 -13.31 -12.08 1.82
C GLU A 103 -14.82 -11.80 1.96
N VAL A 104 -15.39 -10.99 1.05
CA VAL A 104 -16.84 -10.77 0.97
C VAL A 104 -17.58 -12.05 0.63
N LYS A 105 -17.11 -12.82 -0.36
CA LYS A 105 -17.67 -14.15 -0.70
C LYS A 105 -17.55 -15.14 0.46
N ASN A 106 -16.51 -15.01 1.28
CA ASN A 106 -16.31 -15.82 2.49
C ASN A 106 -17.17 -15.34 3.69
N GLY A 107 -18.03 -14.34 3.49
CA GLY A 107 -19.02 -13.90 4.48
C GLY A 107 -18.60 -12.68 5.32
N ILE A 108 -17.47 -12.03 5.01
CA ILE A 108 -17.06 -10.79 5.70
C ILE A 108 -17.55 -9.59 4.89
N PRO A 109 -18.61 -8.88 5.31
CA PRO A 109 -19.11 -7.74 4.55
C PRO A 109 -18.02 -6.66 4.43
N SER A 110 -17.97 -5.96 3.28
CA SER A 110 -16.93 -4.97 2.98
C SER A 110 -16.84 -3.84 4.00
N ASN A 111 -17.96 -3.46 4.64
CA ASN A 111 -17.99 -2.46 5.72
C ASN A 111 -17.36 -2.94 7.04
N ARG A 112 -16.83 -4.17 7.10
CA ARG A 112 -16.00 -4.71 8.18
C ARG A 112 -14.56 -5.03 7.72
N ILE A 113 -14.18 -4.54 6.55
CA ILE A 113 -12.83 -4.66 5.99
C ILE A 113 -12.14 -3.30 6.06
N ILE A 114 -10.96 -3.26 6.67
CA ILE A 114 -10.07 -2.09 6.68
C ILE A 114 -8.89 -2.42 5.78
N LEU A 115 -8.57 -1.56 4.81
CA LEU A 115 -7.32 -1.66 4.07
C LEU A 115 -6.22 -0.87 4.77
N GLY A 116 -4.97 -1.27 4.65
CA GLY A 116 -3.88 -0.51 5.20
C GLY A 116 -2.54 -0.94 4.67
N GLY A 117 -1.52 -0.14 4.97
CA GLY A 117 -0.18 -0.46 4.53
C GLY A 117 0.79 0.64 4.86
N PHE A 118 2.06 0.31 4.63
CA PHE A 118 3.18 1.20 4.85
C PHE A 118 3.82 1.59 3.52
N SER A 119 4.30 2.83 3.41
CA SER A 119 5.00 3.33 2.23
C SER A 119 4.20 3.03 0.94
N GLN A 120 4.77 2.27 0.00
CA GLN A 120 4.08 1.87 -1.22
C GLN A 120 2.78 1.08 -0.97
N GLY A 121 2.74 0.19 0.02
CA GLY A 121 1.53 -0.55 0.38
C GLY A 121 0.43 0.34 0.96
N GLY A 122 0.82 1.40 1.67
CA GLY A 122 -0.11 2.43 2.13
C GLY A 122 -0.66 3.27 0.98
N ALA A 123 0.18 3.59 0.01
CA ALA A 123 -0.22 4.30 -1.21
C ALA A 123 -1.23 3.49 -2.03
N LEU A 124 -0.96 2.19 -2.22
CA LEU A 124 -1.89 1.26 -2.86
C LEU A 124 -3.22 1.17 -2.11
N SER A 125 -3.17 1.07 -0.77
CA SER A 125 -4.37 0.97 0.06
C SER A 125 -5.29 2.19 -0.06
N LEU A 126 -4.71 3.40 -0.07
CA LEU A 126 -5.44 4.63 -0.31
C LEU A 126 -6.10 4.63 -1.69
N TYR A 127 -5.32 4.35 -2.73
CA TYR A 127 -5.83 4.33 -4.11
C TYR A 127 -6.97 3.32 -4.28
N THR A 128 -6.79 2.09 -3.80
CA THR A 128 -7.81 1.05 -3.88
C THR A 128 -9.08 1.44 -3.14
N ALA A 129 -8.98 1.96 -1.92
CA ALA A 129 -10.13 2.35 -1.12
C ALA A 129 -10.91 3.53 -1.71
N LEU A 130 -10.22 4.46 -2.38
CA LEU A 130 -10.83 5.63 -3.00
C LEU A 130 -11.41 5.35 -4.40
N THR A 131 -11.03 4.24 -5.04
CA THR A 131 -11.48 3.89 -6.40
C THR A 131 -12.42 2.68 -6.43
N THR A 132 -12.51 1.90 -5.35
CA THR A 132 -13.47 0.80 -5.25
C THR A 132 -14.90 1.31 -5.06
N GLN A 133 -15.89 0.57 -5.58
CA GLN A 133 -17.31 0.83 -5.32
C GLN A 133 -17.80 0.17 -4.01
N GLN A 134 -16.96 -0.67 -3.39
CA GLN A 134 -17.30 -1.33 -2.15
C GLN A 134 -17.08 -0.40 -0.96
N LYS A 135 -18.09 -0.24 -0.11
CA LYS A 135 -17.97 0.56 1.11
C LYS A 135 -17.12 -0.18 2.14
N LEU A 136 -15.86 0.22 2.27
CA LEU A 136 -14.94 -0.29 3.29
C LEU A 136 -15.20 0.32 4.67
N ALA A 137 -14.72 -0.35 5.72
CA ALA A 137 -14.79 0.14 7.10
C ALA A 137 -13.87 1.37 7.31
N GLY A 138 -12.70 1.36 6.67
CA GLY A 138 -11.72 2.43 6.80
C GLY A 138 -10.40 2.09 6.11
N VAL A 139 -9.43 3.01 6.24
CA VAL A 139 -8.07 2.85 5.74
C VAL A 139 -7.05 3.24 6.79
N THR A 140 -5.97 2.47 6.94
CA THR A 140 -4.80 2.81 7.76
C THR A 140 -3.57 2.99 6.87
N ALA A 141 -3.25 4.24 6.55
CA ALA A 141 -2.15 4.63 5.68
C ALA A 141 -0.97 5.15 6.50
N LEU A 142 0.16 4.45 6.48
CA LEU A 142 1.33 4.74 7.31
C LEU A 142 2.50 5.21 6.43
N SER A 143 2.99 6.43 6.67
CA SER A 143 4.16 7.01 5.99
C SER A 143 4.14 6.82 4.48
N CYS A 144 3.01 7.10 3.85
CA CYS A 144 2.78 6.91 2.42
C CYS A 144 2.27 8.19 1.74
N TRP A 145 1.94 8.07 0.46
CA TRP A 145 1.38 9.15 -0.35
C TRP A 145 0.10 8.67 -1.05
N LEU A 146 -0.69 9.59 -1.62
CA LEU A 146 -1.79 9.24 -2.52
C LEU A 146 -1.24 9.17 -3.95
N PRO A 147 -1.16 7.99 -4.58
CA PRO A 147 -0.68 7.88 -5.94
C PRO A 147 -1.74 8.38 -6.92
N LEU A 148 -1.31 8.86 -8.08
CA LEU A 148 -2.15 9.45 -9.11
C LEU A 148 -3.05 10.57 -8.56
N ARG A 149 -2.56 11.34 -7.57
CA ARG A 149 -3.35 12.36 -6.84
C ARG A 149 -4.11 13.33 -7.75
N ALA A 150 -3.57 13.64 -8.93
CA ALA A 150 -4.18 14.56 -9.89
C ALA A 150 -5.43 14.00 -10.58
N SER A 151 -5.62 12.68 -10.56
CA SER A 151 -6.82 12.01 -11.10
C SER A 151 -8.02 12.05 -10.15
N PHE A 152 -7.81 12.43 -8.89
CA PHE A 152 -8.90 12.56 -7.92
C PHE A 152 -9.51 13.96 -7.96
N PRO A 153 -10.82 14.10 -7.69
CA PRO A 153 -11.47 15.40 -7.59
C PRO A 153 -10.74 16.30 -6.59
N GLN A 154 -10.34 17.47 -7.06
CA GLN A 154 -9.70 18.47 -6.21
C GLN A 154 -10.80 19.26 -5.49
N VAL A 155 -10.60 19.53 -4.20
CA VAL A 155 -11.46 20.48 -3.48
C VAL A 155 -11.16 21.88 -4.02
N PRO A 156 -12.15 22.62 -4.55
CA PRO A 156 -11.94 23.98 -5.04
C PRO A 156 -11.33 24.85 -3.93
N GLY A 157 -10.17 25.47 -4.19
CA GLY A 157 -9.48 26.36 -3.25
C GLY A 157 -8.31 25.75 -2.48
N ALA A 158 -8.06 24.44 -2.58
CA ALA A 158 -6.84 23.83 -2.05
C ALA A 158 -5.64 24.21 -2.94
N ARG A 159 -4.80 25.16 -2.51
CA ARG A 159 -3.53 25.44 -3.20
C ARG A 159 -2.60 24.24 -3.07
N VAL A 160 -2.37 23.53 -4.18
CA VAL A 160 -1.22 22.63 -4.31
C VAL A 160 0.03 23.53 -4.29
N GLN A 161 0.74 23.55 -3.15
CA GLN A 161 2.05 24.17 -3.11
C GLN A 161 2.98 23.33 -3.99
N ARG A 162 3.18 23.75 -5.24
CA ARG A 162 4.30 23.24 -6.05
C ARG A 162 5.55 23.77 -5.36
N GLY A 163 6.34 22.88 -4.77
CA GLY A 163 7.64 23.22 -4.22
C GLY A 163 8.56 23.65 -5.37
N GLY A 164 8.50 24.92 -5.75
CA GLY A 164 9.46 25.50 -6.66
C GLY A 164 10.80 25.62 -5.96
N ALA A 165 11.77 24.81 -6.37
CA ALA A 165 13.18 25.15 -6.18
C ALA A 165 13.45 26.41 -7.02
N GLY A 166 13.39 27.56 -6.36
CA GLY A 166 13.75 28.85 -6.94
C GLY A 166 15.20 29.18 -6.60
N LEU A 167 16.01 29.27 -7.66
CA LEU A 167 17.30 29.96 -7.84
C LEU A 167 18.50 29.50 -6.99
#